data_AF-A0A968T3E4-F1
#
_entry.id   AF-A0A968T3E4-F1
#
_cell.length_a   1.000
_cell.length_b   1.000
_cell.length_c   1.000
_cell.angle_alpha   90.00
_cell.angle_beta   90.00
_cell.angle_gamma   90.00
#
_symmetry.space_group_name_H-M   'P 1'
#
loop_
_entity.id
_entity.type
_entity.pdbx_description
1 polymer ?
#
loop_
_entity_poly.entity_id
_entity_poly.type
_entity_poly.pdbx_seq_one_letter_code
_entity_poly.pdbx_strand_id
1 'polypeptide(L)'
;MLQIVHDLAPAAELSFASAADGIFAFAENIRRLRSEAHADILVDDWFYIEEPFFQDGPINIAIRDVTRDGALYVTAGGNINLTDTNGNAIGSYEAPNYRPIACPVLTDAQTGGTVALSQDCHDFDPGTGEDALLGITLPPGGRTVVNFQWSEPWFGVRSDFDLYLADEQQRVVARAESGLGFAPVEVFSYDNTSGVTQTLNLVAVRFTGNNTPRFKFTLGSAALREPGPVALEYAGTRNGDNFGPTITDHATAAHAIVVGAVSIDTPSQAEPFSSRGPATLYWQPATSIRPAQPLTVPALRRKPNVLAPNGVRTTFLGRPALNEGPCDPSDPARNICRFFGTSAAAPHVAAVLALMKQRANQADVHLSQRRAERILERSAAPIVGDAETSNAGLVDALEAVTRVAGPGMEPEPINLAEEQGTPAPLKKDKVDAVGCLAASQPHQPSAIRIACARRP
;
A
#
# COMPACT_ATOMS: atom_id res chain seq x y z
N MET A 1 -12.62 -6.42 10.43
CA MET A 1 -12.36 -7.23 9.22
C MET A 1 -13.11 -8.55 9.27
N LEU A 2 -12.84 -9.44 10.23
CA LEU A 2 -13.52 -10.75 10.32
C LEU A 2 -15.05 -10.67 10.36
N GLN A 3 -15.63 -9.66 11.01
CA GLN A 3 -17.08 -9.46 10.98
C GLN A 3 -17.61 -9.20 9.56
N ILE A 4 -16.91 -8.41 8.75
CA ILE A 4 -17.30 -8.15 7.36
C ILE A 4 -17.29 -9.47 6.57
N VAL A 5 -16.24 -10.27 6.76
CA VAL A 5 -16.15 -11.59 6.12
C VAL A 5 -17.32 -12.48 6.55
N HIS A 6 -17.61 -12.56 7.85
CA HIS A 6 -18.71 -13.35 8.39
C HIS A 6 -20.07 -12.91 7.86
N ASP A 7 -20.30 -11.60 7.71
CA ASP A 7 -21.58 -11.07 7.25
C ASP A 7 -21.88 -11.45 5.79
N LEU A 8 -20.86 -11.57 4.93
CA LEU A 8 -21.02 -11.92 3.52
C LEU A 8 -20.81 -13.42 3.23
N ALA A 9 -19.92 -14.09 3.98
CA ALA A 9 -19.56 -15.49 3.83
C ALA A 9 -19.59 -16.20 5.20
N PRO A 10 -20.78 -16.36 5.82
CA PRO A 10 -20.92 -16.83 7.21
C PRO A 10 -20.45 -18.26 7.44
N ALA A 11 -20.33 -19.07 6.39
CA ALA A 11 -19.82 -20.43 6.47
C ALA A 11 -18.27 -20.52 6.36
N ALA A 12 -17.58 -19.39 6.18
CA ALA A 12 -16.12 -19.37 6.19
C ALA A 12 -15.60 -19.58 7.61
N GLU A 13 -14.66 -20.50 7.77
CA GLU A 13 -13.89 -20.66 8.99
C GLU A 13 -12.92 -19.47 9.12
N LEU A 14 -12.87 -18.85 10.30
CA LEU A 14 -12.15 -17.60 10.51
C LEU A 14 -10.92 -17.81 11.40
N SER A 15 -9.79 -17.26 10.97
CA SER A 15 -8.53 -17.25 11.72
C SER A 15 -7.97 -15.82 11.81
N PHE A 16 -7.12 -15.58 12.80
CA PHE A 16 -6.50 -14.28 13.03
C PHE A 16 -5.04 -14.42 13.43
N ALA A 17 -4.20 -13.50 12.95
CA ALA A 17 -2.86 -13.30 13.49
C ALA A 17 -2.58 -11.79 13.65
N SER A 18 -1.71 -11.44 14.59
CA SER A 18 -1.29 -10.05 14.79
C SER A 18 -0.43 -9.58 13.61
N ALA A 19 -0.66 -8.35 13.18
CA ALA A 19 0.25 -7.63 12.28
C ALA A 19 1.05 -6.55 13.02
N ALA A 20 1.05 -6.51 14.35
CA ALA A 20 1.62 -5.40 15.13
C ALA A 20 3.10 -5.59 15.55
N ASP A 21 3.64 -6.80 15.39
CA ASP A 21 4.92 -7.22 15.99
C ASP A 21 6.14 -6.95 15.09
N GLY A 22 6.00 -6.09 14.07
CA GLY A 22 7.03 -5.73 13.11
C GLY A 22 6.93 -6.47 11.77
N ILE A 23 7.58 -5.92 10.74
CA ILE A 23 7.57 -6.40 9.35
C ILE A 23 7.86 -7.91 9.25
N PHE A 24 8.90 -8.39 9.96
CA PHE A 24 9.30 -9.79 9.90
C PHE A 24 8.32 -10.73 10.59
N ALA A 25 7.77 -10.32 11.74
CA ALA A 25 6.75 -11.09 12.45
C ALA A 25 5.45 -11.14 11.64
N PHE A 26 5.07 -10.03 10.98
CA PHE A 26 3.91 -10.02 10.09
C PHE A 26 4.11 -10.97 8.89
N ALA A 27 5.27 -10.91 8.22
CA ALA A 27 5.60 -11.82 7.13
C ALA A 27 5.57 -13.31 7.57
N GLU A 28 6.05 -13.61 8.77
CA GLU A 28 5.96 -14.96 9.33
C GLU A 28 4.53 -15.36 9.68
N ASN A 29 3.73 -14.46 10.26
CA ASN A 29 2.33 -14.72 10.58
C ASN A 29 1.49 -14.98 9.32
N ILE A 30 1.77 -14.30 8.19
CA ILE A 30 1.18 -14.63 6.89
C ILE A 30 1.45 -16.09 6.53
N ARG A 31 2.71 -16.55 6.65
CA ARG A 31 3.08 -17.94 6.36
C ARG A 31 2.41 -18.93 7.32
N ARG A 32 2.37 -18.64 8.62
CA ARG A 32 1.76 -19.51 9.64
C ARG A 32 0.25 -19.65 9.46
N LEU A 33 -0.45 -18.56 9.13
CA LEU A 33 -1.87 -18.62 8.78
C LEU A 33 -2.12 -19.59 7.63
N ARG A 34 -1.20 -19.66 6.65
CA ARG A 34 -1.27 -20.66 5.60
C ARG A 34 -0.87 -22.07 6.08
N SER A 35 0.28 -22.24 6.72
CA SER A 35 0.82 -23.58 7.02
C SER A 35 0.16 -24.29 8.20
N GLU A 36 -0.28 -23.53 9.22
CA GLU A 36 -0.80 -24.07 10.48
C GLU A 36 -2.34 -23.97 10.55
N ALA A 37 -2.90 -22.84 10.13
CA ALA A 37 -4.36 -22.66 10.08
C ALA A 37 -4.96 -23.15 8.75
N HIS A 38 -4.15 -23.46 7.74
CA HIS A 38 -4.60 -23.88 6.41
C HIS A 38 -5.50 -22.83 5.73
N ALA A 39 -5.22 -21.54 5.95
CA ALA A 39 -5.97 -20.45 5.33
C ALA A 39 -5.98 -20.59 3.81
N ASP A 40 -7.18 -20.53 3.24
CA ASP A 40 -7.45 -20.55 1.81
C ASP A 40 -7.36 -19.16 1.18
N ILE A 41 -7.70 -18.15 1.98
CA ILE A 41 -7.74 -16.74 1.62
C ILE A 41 -7.16 -15.96 2.81
N LEU A 42 -6.20 -15.09 2.54
CA LEU A 42 -5.59 -14.20 3.52
C LEU A 42 -5.93 -12.76 3.17
N VAL A 43 -6.22 -11.97 4.19
CA VAL A 43 -6.49 -10.53 4.04
C VAL A 43 -5.85 -9.71 5.14
N ASP A 44 -5.22 -8.60 4.78
CA ASP A 44 -4.66 -7.64 5.73
C ASP A 44 -5.08 -6.20 5.41
N ASP A 45 -4.84 -5.32 6.37
CA ASP A 45 -5.06 -3.87 6.24
C ASP A 45 -3.97 -3.03 6.93
N TRP A 46 -2.75 -3.55 7.03
CA TRP A 46 -1.71 -2.99 7.89
C TRP A 46 -0.40 -2.71 7.16
N PHE A 47 0.18 -1.54 7.38
CA PHE A 47 1.39 -1.06 6.71
C PHE A 47 2.46 -0.64 7.72
N TYR A 48 3.71 -0.72 7.29
CA TYR A 48 4.86 -0.18 8.01
C TYR A 48 5.55 0.88 7.16
N ILE A 49 5.96 1.96 7.82
CA ILE A 49 6.54 3.12 7.14
C ILE A 49 7.87 2.78 6.47
N GLU A 50 8.62 1.84 7.06
CA GLU A 50 9.92 1.41 6.56
C GLU A 50 9.83 0.45 5.37
N GLU A 51 8.64 -0.06 5.02
CA GLU A 51 8.49 -0.97 3.88
C GLU A 51 9.01 -0.35 2.58
N PRO A 52 9.69 -1.14 1.72
CA PRO A 52 10.35 -0.58 0.57
C PRO A 52 9.39 -0.12 -0.53
N PHE A 53 9.56 1.10 -1.03
CA PHE A 53 8.80 1.62 -2.17
C PHE A 53 9.26 1.06 -3.51
N PHE A 54 10.57 0.82 -3.66
CA PHE A 54 11.21 0.51 -4.95
C PHE A 54 11.57 -0.96 -5.13
N GLN A 55 11.17 -1.83 -4.20
CA GLN A 55 11.47 -3.26 -4.27
C GLN A 55 10.47 -4.08 -3.45
N ASP A 56 10.36 -5.37 -3.74
CA ASP A 56 9.57 -6.27 -2.90
C ASP A 56 10.30 -6.51 -1.56
N GLY A 57 9.60 -6.25 -0.45
CA GLY A 57 10.07 -6.47 0.91
C GLY A 57 9.71 -7.84 1.50
N PRO A 58 10.01 -8.10 2.79
CA PRO A 58 9.72 -9.38 3.44
C PRO A 58 8.24 -9.79 3.40
N ILE A 59 7.32 -8.82 3.49
CA ILE A 59 5.86 -9.06 3.42
C ILE A 59 5.46 -9.44 1.99
N ASN A 60 5.90 -8.71 0.96
CA ASN A 60 5.69 -9.07 -0.45
C ASN A 60 6.18 -10.51 -0.74
N ILE A 61 7.32 -10.89 -0.18
CA ILE A 61 7.87 -12.24 -0.31
C ILE A 61 6.96 -13.27 0.36
N ALA A 62 6.44 -13.01 1.56
CA ALA A 62 5.48 -13.90 2.23
C ALA A 62 4.17 -14.05 1.45
N ILE A 63 3.66 -12.95 0.87
CA ILE A 63 2.49 -12.96 -0.02
C ILE A 63 2.74 -13.88 -1.23
N ARG A 64 3.91 -13.76 -1.86
CA ARG A 64 4.29 -14.66 -2.96
C ARG A 64 4.37 -16.12 -2.50
N ASP A 65 4.94 -16.37 -1.33
CA ASP A 65 5.11 -17.74 -0.82
C ASP A 65 3.76 -18.43 -0.60
N VAL A 66 2.80 -17.77 0.07
CA VAL A 66 1.48 -18.38 0.36
C VAL A 66 0.60 -18.49 -0.89
N THR A 67 0.71 -17.57 -1.84
CA THR A 67 -0.04 -17.65 -3.10
C THR A 67 0.52 -18.70 -4.05
N ARG A 68 1.84 -18.93 -4.03
CA ARG A 68 2.46 -20.08 -4.71
C ARG A 68 2.03 -21.41 -4.11
N ASP A 69 1.74 -21.43 -2.81
CA ASP A 69 1.16 -22.59 -2.10
C ASP A 69 -0.36 -22.74 -2.33
N GLY A 70 -0.98 -21.90 -3.17
CA GLY A 70 -2.37 -22.02 -3.60
C GLY A 70 -3.38 -21.24 -2.78
N ALA A 71 -2.94 -20.40 -1.83
CA ALA A 71 -3.82 -19.45 -1.17
C ALA A 71 -4.15 -18.26 -2.10
N LEU A 72 -5.25 -17.58 -1.79
CA LEU A 72 -5.54 -16.27 -2.35
C LEU A 72 -5.13 -15.19 -1.36
N TYR A 73 -4.60 -14.06 -1.83
CA TYR A 73 -4.17 -12.97 -0.97
C TYR A 73 -4.78 -11.64 -1.41
N VAL A 74 -5.32 -10.91 -0.43
CA VAL A 74 -5.93 -9.60 -0.59
C VAL A 74 -5.29 -8.63 0.39
N THR A 75 -5.02 -7.40 -0.01
CA THR A 75 -4.59 -6.35 0.92
C THR A 75 -5.31 -5.05 0.63
N ALA A 76 -5.43 -4.21 1.65
CA ALA A 76 -5.89 -2.84 1.50
C ALA A 76 -4.95 -2.05 0.56
N GLY A 77 -5.48 -1.06 -0.17
CA GLY A 77 -4.66 -0.19 -1.02
C GLY A 77 -3.95 0.94 -0.26
N GLY A 78 -4.44 1.30 0.93
CA GLY A 78 -3.98 2.45 1.71
C GLY A 78 -4.95 3.62 1.64
N ASN A 79 -4.87 4.51 2.63
CA ASN A 79 -5.80 5.62 2.84
C ASN A 79 -5.11 6.99 2.79
N ILE A 80 -4.09 7.14 1.94
CA ILE A 80 -3.18 8.30 1.94
C ILE A 80 -3.23 9.12 0.65
N ASN A 81 -4.22 8.91 -0.22
CA ASN A 81 -4.38 9.80 -1.37
C ASN A 81 -4.89 11.18 -0.93
N LEU A 82 -4.39 12.22 -1.62
CA LEU A 82 -4.78 13.61 -1.45
C LEU A 82 -4.93 14.27 -2.81
N THR A 83 -5.88 15.20 -2.91
CA THR A 83 -6.13 16.05 -4.09
C THR A 83 -6.30 17.49 -3.68
N ASP A 84 -5.80 18.42 -4.50
CA ASP A 84 -6.06 19.85 -4.30
C ASP A 84 -7.47 20.25 -4.80
N THR A 85 -7.82 21.53 -4.65
CA THR A 85 -9.11 22.08 -5.09
C THR A 85 -9.31 22.10 -6.60
N ASN A 86 -8.25 21.95 -7.38
CA ASN A 86 -8.28 21.86 -8.85
C ASN A 86 -8.37 20.40 -9.33
N GLY A 87 -8.36 19.43 -8.41
CA GLY A 87 -8.35 18.00 -8.72
C GLY A 87 -6.97 17.45 -9.06
N ASN A 88 -5.90 18.23 -8.87
CA ASN A 88 -4.54 17.74 -9.03
C ASN A 88 -4.20 16.77 -7.90
N ALA A 89 -3.37 15.80 -8.25
CA ALA A 89 -2.87 14.83 -7.31
C ALA A 89 -1.74 15.41 -6.45
N ILE A 90 -1.86 15.33 -5.12
CA ILE A 90 -0.88 15.91 -4.18
C ILE A 90 -0.43 14.93 -3.08
N GLY A 91 -0.93 13.70 -3.09
CA GLY A 91 -0.61 12.69 -2.07
C GLY A 91 0.84 12.16 -2.12
N SER A 92 1.60 12.49 -3.17
CA SER A 92 3.00 12.11 -3.29
C SER A 92 3.72 12.95 -4.33
N TYR A 93 5.05 12.85 -4.29
CA TYR A 93 5.98 13.34 -5.29
C TYR A 93 7.02 12.27 -5.58
N GLU A 94 7.44 12.16 -6.83
CA GLU A 94 8.50 11.26 -7.26
C GLU A 94 9.33 11.90 -8.38
N ALA A 95 10.62 12.09 -8.13
CA ALA A 95 11.60 12.58 -9.10
C ALA A 95 12.38 11.40 -9.71
N PRO A 96 12.65 11.40 -11.02
CA PRO A 96 13.46 10.35 -11.64
C PRO A 96 14.89 10.32 -11.12
N ASN A 97 15.41 11.44 -10.63
CA ASN A 97 16.75 11.56 -10.05
C ASN A 97 16.76 12.70 -9.02
N TYR A 98 17.61 12.58 -8.01
CA TYR A 98 18.01 13.71 -7.18
C TYR A 98 18.84 14.71 -8.00
N ARG A 99 18.39 15.96 -8.05
CA ARG A 99 19.03 17.08 -8.75
C ARG A 99 19.72 18.00 -7.74
N PRO A 100 21.06 17.97 -7.61
CA PRO A 100 21.77 18.75 -6.60
C PRO A 100 21.87 20.23 -6.98
N ILE A 101 21.44 21.11 -6.08
CA ILE A 101 21.59 22.57 -6.14
C ILE A 101 22.07 23.11 -4.78
N ALA A 102 22.40 24.40 -4.73
CA ALA A 102 22.77 25.04 -3.47
C ALA A 102 21.59 25.04 -2.48
N CYS A 103 21.86 24.69 -1.23
CA CYS A 103 20.85 24.73 -0.18
C CYS A 103 20.47 26.15 0.24
N PRO A 104 19.21 26.38 0.67
CA PRO A 104 18.78 27.63 1.25
C PRO A 104 19.39 27.83 2.64
N VAL A 105 19.34 29.07 3.16
CA VAL A 105 19.69 29.32 4.56
C VAL A 105 18.46 29.02 5.42
N LEU A 106 18.55 28.01 6.26
CA LEU A 106 17.50 27.68 7.23
C LEU A 106 17.93 28.10 8.64
N THR A 107 16.94 28.43 9.47
CA THR A 107 17.14 28.66 10.92
C THR A 107 16.29 27.69 11.72
N ASP A 108 16.67 27.41 12.95
CA ASP A 108 15.91 26.53 13.83
C ASP A 108 14.78 27.33 14.50
N ALA A 109 13.53 26.85 14.42
CA ALA A 109 12.38 27.59 14.94
C ALA A 109 12.39 27.79 16.47
N GLN A 110 13.13 26.96 17.21
CA GLN A 110 13.22 27.01 18.67
C GLN A 110 14.39 27.86 19.15
N THR A 111 15.55 27.72 18.51
CA THR A 111 16.79 28.38 18.94
C THR A 111 17.11 29.67 18.17
N GLY A 112 16.53 29.84 16.98
CA GLY A 112 16.87 30.92 16.05
C GLY A 112 18.27 30.81 15.43
N GLY A 113 19.02 29.74 15.74
CA GLY A 113 20.33 29.48 15.18
C GLY A 113 20.24 28.99 13.73
N THR A 114 21.25 29.27 12.92
CA THR A 114 21.37 28.72 11.56
C THR A 114 21.46 27.19 11.63
N VAL A 115 20.68 26.51 10.79
CA VAL A 115 20.77 25.07 10.60
C VAL A 115 21.89 24.79 9.60
N ALA A 116 22.85 23.97 9.99
CA ALA A 116 23.94 23.56 9.09
C ALA A 116 23.44 22.46 8.16
N LEU A 117 23.27 22.79 6.88
CA LEU A 117 22.94 21.83 5.83
C LEU A 117 24.24 21.32 5.20
N SER A 118 24.35 20.01 4.98
CA SER A 118 25.63 19.35 4.67
C SER A 118 26.19 19.66 3.28
N GLN A 119 25.68 19.02 2.22
CA GLN A 119 26.28 19.11 0.87
C GLN A 119 25.47 20.01 -0.06
N ASP A 120 24.31 19.53 -0.47
CA ASP A 120 23.43 20.15 -1.46
C ASP A 120 21.98 19.74 -1.20
N CYS A 121 21.08 20.44 -1.88
CA CYS A 121 19.65 20.27 -1.76
C CYS A 121 19.05 19.79 -3.08
N HIS A 122 17.90 19.13 -3.00
CA HIS A 122 17.15 18.78 -4.18
C HIS A 122 16.51 19.99 -4.83
N ASP A 123 16.64 20.10 -6.14
CA ASP A 123 15.87 21.00 -6.97
C ASP A 123 14.50 20.41 -7.32
N PHE A 124 13.44 20.98 -6.74
CA PHE A 124 12.04 20.61 -6.97
C PHE A 124 11.42 21.28 -8.19
N ASP A 125 12.05 22.29 -8.81
CA ASP A 125 11.53 22.89 -10.04
C ASP A 125 11.57 21.80 -11.15
N PRO A 126 10.41 21.40 -11.70
CA PRO A 126 10.39 20.40 -12.75
C PRO A 126 10.83 20.97 -14.11
N GLY A 127 11.08 22.27 -14.21
CA GLY A 127 11.42 23.05 -15.40
C GLY A 127 12.92 23.32 -15.54
N THR A 128 13.27 24.58 -15.82
CA THR A 128 14.66 25.02 -16.06
C THR A 128 15.19 25.96 -14.97
N GLY A 129 14.36 26.32 -13.99
CA GLY A 129 14.80 27.07 -12.82
C GLY A 129 15.45 26.14 -11.79
N GLU A 130 15.78 26.70 -10.63
CA GLU A 130 16.26 25.95 -9.48
C GLU A 130 15.39 26.35 -8.28
N ASP A 131 14.85 25.37 -7.57
CA ASP A 131 14.04 25.59 -6.38
C ASP A 131 14.27 24.51 -5.31
N ALA A 132 14.92 24.88 -4.22
CA ALA A 132 15.20 23.96 -3.12
C ALA A 132 14.03 23.81 -2.13
N LEU A 133 12.93 24.54 -2.32
CA LEU A 133 11.83 24.67 -1.37
C LEU A 133 10.55 24.16 -2.02
N LEU A 134 10.08 22.97 -1.65
CA LEU A 134 8.78 22.52 -2.14
C LEU A 134 7.65 22.99 -1.21
N GLY A 135 6.82 23.90 -1.70
CA GLY A 135 5.67 24.44 -0.97
C GLY A 135 4.57 23.41 -0.68
N ILE A 136 4.12 23.36 0.58
CA ILE A 136 3.02 22.52 1.07
C ILE A 136 2.05 23.41 1.85
N THR A 137 0.76 23.40 1.47
CA THR A 137 -0.28 24.12 2.22
C THR A 137 -1.00 23.18 3.18
N LEU A 138 -0.95 23.48 4.48
CA LEU A 138 -1.55 22.67 5.53
C LEU A 138 -2.64 23.48 6.29
N PRO A 139 -3.92 23.06 6.26
CA PRO A 139 -5.00 23.77 6.93
C PRO A 139 -4.87 23.74 8.46
N PRO A 140 -5.61 24.60 9.20
CA PRO A 140 -5.61 24.58 10.66
C PRO A 140 -6.12 23.23 11.20
N GLY A 141 -5.45 22.70 12.21
CA GLY A 141 -5.72 21.36 12.74
C GLY A 141 -5.32 20.22 11.80
N GLY A 142 -4.64 20.54 10.69
CA GLY A 142 -4.14 19.56 9.74
C GLY A 142 -2.89 18.86 10.20
N ARG A 143 -2.70 17.63 9.72
CA ARG A 143 -1.50 16.83 9.94
C ARG A 143 -0.91 16.37 8.63
N THR A 144 0.41 16.38 8.55
CA THR A 144 1.14 15.68 7.49
C THR A 144 2.16 14.72 8.11
N VAL A 145 2.21 13.52 7.55
CA VAL A 145 3.27 12.53 7.73
C VAL A 145 3.97 12.43 6.39
N VAL A 146 5.27 12.71 6.40
CA VAL A 146 6.13 12.56 5.23
C VAL A 146 6.87 11.23 5.39
N ASN A 147 6.64 10.31 4.46
CA ASN A 147 7.43 9.08 4.33
C ASN A 147 8.22 9.19 3.03
N PHE A 148 9.53 9.36 3.15
CA PHE A 148 10.45 9.60 2.06
C PHE A 148 11.40 8.43 1.89
N GLN A 149 11.56 7.98 0.65
CA GLN A 149 12.51 6.94 0.29
C GLN A 149 13.22 7.27 -1.01
N TRP A 150 14.47 6.84 -1.12
CA TRP A 150 15.24 6.90 -2.35
C TRP A 150 15.58 5.51 -2.88
N SER A 151 15.82 5.42 -4.19
CA SER A 151 16.01 4.16 -4.90
C SER A 151 17.43 3.63 -4.70
N GLU A 152 17.67 3.08 -3.52
CA GLU A 152 18.78 2.20 -3.19
C GLU A 152 18.19 0.93 -2.56
N PRO A 153 18.79 -0.24 -2.74
CA PRO A 153 18.20 -1.46 -2.21
C PRO A 153 18.38 -1.51 -0.69
N TRP A 154 17.43 -2.13 0.01
CA TRP A 154 17.63 -2.53 1.40
C TRP A 154 18.96 -3.29 1.55
N PHE A 155 19.65 -3.04 2.66
CA PHE A 155 21.00 -3.50 2.98
C PHE A 155 22.10 -3.02 2.02
N GLY A 156 21.79 -2.11 1.10
CA GLY A 156 22.71 -1.51 0.13
C GLY A 156 22.63 0.00 0.01
N VAL A 157 22.12 0.66 1.05
CA VAL A 157 22.06 2.13 1.17
C VAL A 157 23.48 2.70 1.23
N ARG A 158 23.74 3.72 0.41
CA ARG A 158 25.04 4.39 0.26
C ARG A 158 24.96 5.90 0.35
N SER A 159 23.77 6.44 0.10
CA SER A 159 23.48 7.85 0.26
C SER A 159 22.72 8.06 1.56
N ASP A 160 22.92 9.21 2.16
CA ASP A 160 22.22 9.63 3.37
C ASP A 160 21.53 10.95 3.03
N PHE A 161 20.22 11.00 3.15
CA PHE A 161 19.41 12.16 2.81
C PHE A 161 18.62 12.57 4.04
N ASP A 162 18.69 13.84 4.39
CA ASP A 162 17.91 14.43 5.48
C ASP A 162 16.72 15.19 4.90
N LEU A 163 15.63 15.26 5.66
CA LEU A 163 14.48 16.10 5.35
C LEU A 163 14.28 17.19 6.39
N TYR A 164 13.93 18.37 5.91
CA TYR A 164 13.53 19.50 6.74
C TYR A 164 12.19 20.05 6.27
N LEU A 165 11.34 20.39 7.21
CA LEU A 165 10.14 21.17 6.97
C LEU A 165 10.33 22.54 7.61
N ALA A 166 10.30 23.59 6.80
CA ALA A 166 10.43 24.96 7.25
C ALA A 166 9.13 25.74 7.06
N ASP A 167 8.92 26.80 7.84
CA ASP A 167 7.82 27.74 7.60
C ASP A 167 8.14 28.79 6.51
N GLU A 168 7.23 29.73 6.28
CA GLU A 168 7.41 30.84 5.33
C GLU A 168 8.59 31.77 5.69
N GLN A 169 9.07 31.74 6.93
CA GLN A 169 10.26 32.48 7.39
C GLN A 169 11.53 31.63 7.35
N GLN A 170 11.49 30.45 6.70
CA GLN A 170 12.60 29.50 6.60
C GLN A 170 13.10 29.01 7.98
N ARG A 171 12.19 28.94 8.95
CA ARG A 171 12.46 28.34 10.26
C ARG A 171 12.04 26.87 10.24
N VAL A 172 12.96 25.96 10.54
CA VAL A 172 12.72 24.51 10.62
C VAL A 172 11.78 24.19 11.77
N VAL A 173 10.63 23.64 11.44
CA VAL A 173 9.57 23.23 12.36
C VAL A 173 9.47 21.71 12.55
N ALA A 174 9.99 20.93 11.59
CA ALA A 174 10.17 19.48 11.70
C ALA A 174 11.38 19.04 10.86
N ARG A 175 11.95 17.88 11.19
CA ARG A 175 13.06 17.28 10.44
C ARG A 175 13.12 15.77 10.62
N ALA A 176 13.80 15.10 9.71
CA ALA A 176 14.20 13.70 9.81
C ALA A 176 15.66 13.61 9.32
N GLU A 177 16.54 13.13 10.19
CA GLU A 177 18.01 13.15 10.03
C GLU A 177 18.61 11.78 10.44
N SER A 178 17.94 10.71 10.01
CA SER A 178 18.29 9.34 10.35
C SER A 178 19.49 8.92 9.52
N GLY A 179 20.67 8.91 10.13
CA GLY A 179 21.87 8.49 9.41
C GLY A 179 21.79 7.07 8.81
N LEU A 180 22.74 6.75 7.92
CA LEU A 180 22.80 5.48 7.17
C LEU A 180 22.25 4.24 7.89
N GLY A 181 21.07 3.80 7.45
CA GLY A 181 20.39 2.59 7.91
C GLY A 181 20.47 1.42 6.94
N PHE A 182 19.76 0.34 7.28
CA PHE A 182 19.57 -0.77 6.32
C PHE A 182 18.52 -0.44 5.25
N ALA A 183 17.71 0.60 5.43
CA ALA A 183 16.66 1.02 4.50
C ALA A 183 16.85 2.50 4.15
N PRO A 184 16.59 2.90 2.89
CA PRO A 184 16.71 4.29 2.44
C PRO A 184 15.43 5.06 2.80
N VAL A 185 15.25 5.43 4.07
CA VAL A 185 14.00 6.00 4.55
C VAL A 185 14.23 7.17 5.51
N GLU A 186 13.44 8.23 5.34
CA GLU A 186 13.25 9.29 6.31
C GLU A 186 11.78 9.55 6.59
N VAL A 187 11.47 9.85 7.85
CA VAL A 187 10.10 10.00 8.32
C VAL A 187 10.00 11.09 9.36
N PHE A 188 9.07 12.01 9.17
CA PHE A 188 8.61 12.88 10.24
C PHE A 188 7.10 13.09 10.14
N SER A 189 6.52 13.62 11.21
CA SER A 189 5.16 14.16 11.17
C SER A 189 5.13 15.60 11.68
N TYR A 190 4.23 16.40 11.14
CA TYR A 190 3.99 17.76 11.56
C TYR A 190 2.49 18.04 11.71
N ASP A 191 2.11 18.68 12.81
CA ASP A 191 0.75 19.08 13.13
C ASP A 191 0.65 20.61 13.06
N ASN A 192 -0.22 21.13 12.20
CA ASN A 192 -0.58 22.55 12.20
C ASN A 192 -1.56 22.82 13.35
N THR A 193 -0.99 23.09 14.52
CA THR A 193 -1.75 23.51 15.71
C THR A 193 -2.09 25.00 15.71
N SER A 194 -1.63 25.74 14.70
CA SER A 194 -2.03 27.14 14.55
C SER A 194 -3.48 27.20 14.04
N GLY A 195 -4.27 28.13 14.57
CA GLY A 195 -5.67 28.32 14.16
C GLY A 195 -5.84 28.86 12.74
N VAL A 196 -4.77 28.86 11.92
CA VAL A 196 -4.73 29.39 10.55
C VAL A 196 -4.04 28.40 9.62
N THR A 197 -4.32 28.51 8.32
CA THR A 197 -3.59 27.75 7.30
C THR A 197 -2.13 28.18 7.25
N GLN A 198 -1.22 27.23 7.09
CA GLN A 198 0.22 27.48 6.95
C GLN A 198 0.70 27.06 5.56
N THR A 199 1.63 27.84 5.01
CA THR A 199 2.51 27.40 3.92
C THR A 199 3.82 26.95 4.54
N LEU A 200 4.24 25.73 4.20
CA LEU A 200 5.46 25.10 4.68
C LEU A 200 6.32 24.75 3.48
N ASN A 201 7.63 24.65 3.66
CA ASN A 201 8.58 24.31 2.61
C ASN A 201 9.32 23.04 2.99
N LEU A 202 9.18 21.99 2.18
CA LEU A 202 9.96 20.76 2.31
C LEU A 202 11.31 20.95 1.61
N VAL A 203 12.40 20.58 2.29
CA VAL A 203 13.76 20.62 1.78
C VAL A 203 14.37 19.23 1.93
N ALA A 204 14.89 18.67 0.83
CA ALA A 204 15.60 17.39 0.83
C ALA A 204 17.10 17.61 0.64
N VAL A 205 17.89 17.23 1.63
CA VAL A 205 19.33 17.54 1.72
C VAL A 205 20.11 16.26 1.56
N ARG A 206 21.16 16.27 0.75
CA ARG A 206 22.13 15.17 0.76
C ARG A 206 23.09 15.38 1.94
N PHE A 207 22.99 14.52 2.94
CA PHE A 207 23.89 14.51 4.09
C PHE A 207 25.25 13.90 3.71
N THR A 208 25.22 12.69 3.15
CA THR A 208 26.41 12.01 2.61
C THR A 208 26.12 11.22 1.33
N GLY A 209 27.18 10.79 0.65
CA GLY A 209 27.10 10.10 -0.64
C GLY A 209 27.27 11.07 -1.82
N ASN A 210 27.18 10.53 -3.03
CA ASN A 210 27.29 11.29 -4.27
C ASN A 210 26.32 10.80 -5.37
N ASN A 211 25.47 9.81 -5.05
CA ASN A 211 24.50 9.28 -5.99
C ASN A 211 23.37 10.31 -6.19
N THR A 212 22.69 10.17 -7.32
CA THR A 212 21.48 10.92 -7.67
C THR A 212 20.30 9.96 -7.88
N PRO A 213 19.89 9.20 -6.85
CA PRO A 213 18.88 8.18 -7.02
C PRO A 213 17.54 8.82 -7.38
N ARG A 214 16.66 8.06 -8.03
CA ARG A 214 15.22 8.32 -7.98
C ARG A 214 14.81 8.41 -6.52
N PHE A 215 13.91 9.31 -6.18
CA PHE A 215 13.32 9.29 -4.85
C PHE A 215 11.85 9.65 -4.91
N LYS A 216 11.14 9.31 -3.84
CA LYS A 216 9.71 9.49 -3.68
C LYS A 216 9.40 9.83 -2.24
N PHE A 217 8.42 10.70 -2.02
CA PHE A 217 7.73 10.75 -0.73
C PHE A 217 6.22 10.67 -0.90
N THR A 218 5.55 10.15 0.11
CA THR A 218 4.10 10.26 0.27
C THR A 218 3.77 11.30 1.34
N LEU A 219 2.68 12.02 1.12
CA LEU A 219 2.06 12.95 2.06
C LEU A 219 0.73 12.35 2.50
N GLY A 220 0.51 12.24 3.81
CA GLY A 220 -0.77 11.75 4.32
C GLY A 220 -0.97 12.07 5.78
N SER A 221 -2.09 11.61 6.33
CA SER A 221 -2.29 11.53 7.78
C SER A 221 -2.44 10.06 8.17
N ALA A 222 -1.88 9.67 9.32
CA ALA A 222 -2.03 8.31 9.84
C ALA A 222 -3.49 7.99 10.24
N ALA A 223 -4.36 9.00 10.28
CA ALA A 223 -5.76 8.88 10.64
C ALA A 223 -6.64 9.54 9.57
N LEU A 224 -7.65 8.80 9.08
CA LEU A 224 -8.79 9.27 8.27
C LEU A 224 -9.64 10.40 8.93
N ARG A 225 -9.13 11.12 9.93
CA ARG A 225 -9.82 12.18 10.69
C ARG A 225 -9.15 13.53 10.53
N GLU A 226 -7.84 13.55 10.37
CA GLU A 226 -7.06 14.79 10.33
C GLU A 226 -6.97 15.26 8.88
N PRO A 227 -7.29 16.53 8.60
CA PRO A 227 -7.15 17.06 7.26
C PRO A 227 -5.66 17.04 6.87
N GLY A 228 -5.36 16.46 5.71
CA GLY A 228 -4.02 16.46 5.16
C GLY A 228 -3.67 17.79 4.47
N PRO A 229 -2.49 17.87 3.83
CA PRO A 229 -2.16 18.92 2.89
C PRO A 229 -3.27 19.14 1.84
N VAL A 230 -3.51 20.40 1.49
CA VAL A 230 -4.54 20.81 0.51
C VAL A 230 -3.97 21.42 -0.76
N ALA A 231 -2.67 21.70 -0.78
CA ALA A 231 -1.92 22.06 -1.98
C ALA A 231 -0.46 21.60 -1.84
N LEU A 232 0.13 21.28 -2.98
CA LEU A 232 1.54 20.95 -3.14
C LEU A 232 2.04 21.73 -4.35
N GLU A 233 3.15 22.42 -4.19
CA GLU A 233 3.77 23.17 -5.27
C GLU A 233 4.11 22.26 -6.45
N TYR A 234 4.03 22.82 -7.66
CA TYR A 234 4.18 22.12 -8.94
C TYR A 234 3.16 21.00 -9.22
N ALA A 235 2.24 20.68 -8.31
CA ALA A 235 1.20 19.69 -8.56
C ALA A 235 0.40 20.02 -9.83
N GLY A 236 0.18 18.99 -10.65
CA GLY A 236 -0.44 19.15 -11.97
C GLY A 236 0.55 19.45 -13.10
N THR A 237 1.80 19.79 -12.80
CA THR A 237 2.87 19.89 -13.80
C THR A 237 3.28 18.50 -14.28
N ARG A 238 3.43 18.32 -15.59
CA ARG A 238 3.87 17.05 -16.19
C ARG A 238 5.17 17.26 -16.96
N ASN A 239 6.30 17.30 -16.26
CA ASN A 239 7.62 17.46 -16.86
C ASN A 239 8.67 16.50 -16.28
N GLY A 240 8.35 15.20 -16.24
CA GLY A 240 9.26 14.13 -15.80
C GLY A 240 9.12 13.75 -14.33
N ASP A 241 8.78 14.71 -13.46
CA ASP A 241 8.36 14.43 -12.09
C ASP A 241 6.91 13.95 -12.05
N ASN A 242 6.61 13.05 -11.13
CA ASN A 242 5.27 12.47 -10.95
C ASN A 242 4.68 12.90 -9.61
N PHE A 243 3.42 13.33 -9.65
CA PHE A 243 2.66 13.70 -8.46
C PHE A 243 1.45 12.77 -8.34
N GLY A 244 1.18 12.24 -7.15
CA GLY A 244 -0.09 11.57 -6.87
C GLY A 244 -0.10 10.08 -6.55
N PRO A 245 0.72 9.23 -7.20
CA PRO A 245 0.70 7.80 -6.90
C PRO A 245 1.13 7.51 -5.46
N THR A 246 0.20 6.97 -4.67
CA THR A 246 0.36 6.70 -3.23
C THR A 246 0.21 5.23 -2.86
N ILE A 247 0.12 4.34 -3.84
CA ILE A 247 0.34 2.91 -3.60
C ILE A 247 1.85 2.66 -3.48
N THR A 248 2.24 2.11 -2.34
CA THR A 248 3.60 1.79 -1.91
C THR A 248 3.63 0.44 -1.19
N ASP A 249 4.81 0.04 -0.71
CA ASP A 249 4.95 -1.07 0.23
C ASP A 249 4.44 -2.42 -0.32
N HIS A 250 3.95 -3.31 0.54
CA HIS A 250 3.36 -4.57 0.10
C HIS A 250 2.05 -4.42 -0.70
N ALA A 251 1.42 -3.24 -0.73
CA ALA A 251 0.34 -2.94 -1.68
C ALA A 251 0.84 -2.79 -3.14
N THR A 252 2.14 -2.98 -3.40
CA THR A 252 2.71 -3.16 -4.74
C THR A 252 2.88 -4.62 -5.15
N ALA A 253 2.60 -5.59 -4.26
CA ALA A 253 2.89 -7.00 -4.50
C ALA A 253 2.21 -7.53 -5.78
N ALA A 254 3.00 -8.21 -6.62
CA ALA A 254 2.51 -8.83 -7.87
C ALA A 254 1.37 -9.81 -7.63
N HIS A 255 1.47 -10.55 -6.52
CA HIS A 255 0.60 -11.67 -6.20
C HIS A 255 -0.43 -11.32 -5.12
N ALA A 256 -0.76 -10.04 -4.93
CA ALA A 256 -1.88 -9.61 -4.09
C ALA A 256 -2.98 -8.97 -4.94
N ILE A 257 -4.24 -9.20 -4.56
CA ILE A 257 -5.36 -8.37 -5.01
C ILE A 257 -5.40 -7.15 -4.09
N VAL A 258 -5.06 -5.98 -4.64
CA VAL A 258 -4.99 -4.73 -3.87
C VAL A 258 -6.31 -3.99 -4.02
N VAL A 259 -6.91 -3.60 -2.90
CA VAL A 259 -8.29 -3.13 -2.86
C VAL A 259 -8.37 -1.66 -2.45
N GLY A 260 -8.84 -0.82 -3.35
CA GLY A 260 -9.25 0.55 -3.01
C GLY A 260 -10.68 0.62 -2.50
N ALA A 261 -11.14 1.81 -2.11
CA ALA A 261 -12.43 1.99 -1.45
C ALA A 261 -13.43 2.82 -2.29
N VAL A 262 -14.70 2.45 -2.23
CA VAL A 262 -15.84 3.33 -2.59
C VAL A 262 -16.72 3.53 -1.36
N SER A 263 -17.38 4.68 -1.25
CA SER A 263 -18.39 4.90 -0.21
C SER A 263 -19.64 4.07 -0.51
N ILE A 264 -20.26 3.50 0.52
CA ILE A 264 -21.62 2.94 0.40
C ILE A 264 -22.67 3.99 0.01
N ASP A 265 -22.42 5.27 0.29
CA ASP A 265 -23.36 6.37 0.00
C ASP A 265 -23.17 6.89 -1.42
N THR A 266 -21.95 6.79 -1.96
CA THR A 266 -21.59 7.19 -3.34
C THR A 266 -20.75 6.11 -4.04
N PRO A 267 -21.35 4.95 -4.38
CA PRO A 267 -20.62 3.80 -4.90
C PRO A 267 -20.13 3.96 -6.35
N SER A 268 -20.38 5.11 -6.98
CA SER A 268 -19.99 5.42 -8.36
C SER A 268 -18.64 6.13 -8.48
N GLN A 269 -17.95 6.40 -7.37
CA GLN A 269 -16.67 7.09 -7.34
C GLN A 269 -15.74 6.46 -6.29
N ALA A 270 -14.44 6.47 -6.56
CA ALA A 270 -13.45 6.12 -5.56
C ALA A 270 -13.50 7.11 -4.39
N GLU A 271 -13.26 6.62 -3.18
CA GLU A 271 -13.07 7.49 -2.02
C GLU A 271 -11.84 8.39 -2.21
N PRO A 272 -11.92 9.68 -1.86
CA PRO A 272 -10.79 10.61 -2.05
C PRO A 272 -9.51 10.18 -1.34
N PHE A 273 -9.63 9.49 -0.21
CA PHE A 273 -8.48 8.98 0.55
C PHE A 273 -7.88 7.70 -0.04
N SER A 274 -8.59 6.98 -0.92
CA SER A 274 -8.15 5.70 -1.45
C SER A 274 -6.87 5.87 -2.25
N SER A 275 -5.79 5.20 -1.83
CA SER A 275 -4.52 5.27 -2.54
C SER A 275 -4.66 4.85 -4.00
N ARG A 276 -3.87 5.50 -4.87
CA ARG A 276 -3.85 5.27 -6.32
C ARG A 276 -2.45 4.88 -6.79
N GLY A 277 -2.39 4.14 -7.90
CA GLY A 277 -1.15 3.79 -8.56
C GLY A 277 -0.71 4.82 -9.60
N PRO A 278 0.22 4.42 -10.50
CA PRO A 278 0.98 3.18 -10.44
C PRO A 278 2.14 3.24 -9.44
N ALA A 279 2.72 2.09 -9.12
CA ALA A 279 4.03 2.00 -8.46
C ALA A 279 5.06 1.35 -9.40
N THR A 280 6.33 1.73 -9.30
CA THR A 280 7.40 1.11 -10.11
C THR A 280 8.53 0.63 -9.24
N LEU A 281 8.86 -0.65 -9.36
CA LEU A 281 9.99 -1.27 -8.64
C LEU A 281 11.22 -1.29 -9.54
N TYR A 282 12.39 -1.14 -8.93
CA TYR A 282 13.69 -1.04 -9.60
C TYR A 282 14.70 -2.08 -9.12
N TRP A 283 14.44 -2.75 -7.99
CA TRP A 283 15.33 -3.76 -7.42
C TRP A 283 14.66 -5.13 -7.28
N GLN A 284 15.48 -6.17 -7.35
CA GLN A 284 15.07 -7.53 -7.01
C GLN A 284 14.56 -7.61 -5.54
N PRO A 285 13.77 -8.62 -5.18
CA PRO A 285 13.24 -8.73 -3.81
C PRO A 285 14.34 -8.82 -2.73
N ALA A 286 14.10 -8.23 -1.55
CA ALA A 286 15.00 -8.33 -0.39
C ALA A 286 14.90 -9.71 0.27
N THR A 287 15.53 -10.73 -0.32
CA THR A 287 15.49 -12.11 0.21
C THR A 287 16.55 -12.41 1.26
N SER A 288 17.44 -11.45 1.58
CA SER A 288 18.51 -11.62 2.56
C SER A 288 19.01 -10.27 3.06
N ILE A 289 19.93 -10.26 4.02
CA ILE A 289 20.66 -9.07 4.50
C ILE A 289 21.74 -8.58 3.52
N ARG A 290 21.72 -9.02 2.26
CA ARG A 290 22.62 -8.55 1.20
C ARG A 290 21.85 -7.65 0.24
N PRO A 291 22.47 -6.59 -0.30
CA PRO A 291 21.86 -5.74 -1.30
C PRO A 291 21.27 -6.55 -2.45
N ALA A 292 20.01 -6.29 -2.79
CA ALA A 292 19.41 -6.82 -3.99
C ALA A 292 20.09 -6.26 -5.25
N GLN A 293 20.13 -7.06 -6.31
CA GLN A 293 20.57 -6.56 -7.62
C GLN A 293 19.45 -5.71 -8.26
N PRO A 294 19.80 -4.73 -9.12
CA PRO A 294 18.79 -3.99 -9.87
C PRO A 294 18.01 -4.92 -10.81
N LEU A 295 16.75 -4.59 -11.08
CA LEU A 295 15.97 -5.21 -12.14
C LEU A 295 16.53 -4.81 -13.50
N THR A 296 16.56 -5.75 -14.44
CA THR A 296 16.95 -5.46 -15.84
C THR A 296 15.92 -4.59 -16.55
N VAL A 297 14.65 -4.69 -16.14
CA VAL A 297 13.53 -3.84 -16.58
C VAL A 297 12.74 -3.43 -15.34
N PRO A 298 12.47 -2.14 -15.13
CA PRO A 298 11.62 -1.69 -14.03
C PRO A 298 10.24 -2.38 -14.06
N ALA A 299 9.78 -2.85 -12.90
CA ALA A 299 8.50 -3.55 -12.78
C ALA A 299 7.38 -2.58 -12.43
N LEU A 300 6.55 -2.25 -13.43
CA LEU A 300 5.36 -1.41 -13.25
C LEU A 300 4.23 -2.21 -12.60
N ARG A 301 3.69 -1.71 -11.48
CA ARG A 301 2.57 -2.28 -10.75
C ARG A 301 1.35 -1.39 -10.94
N ARG A 302 0.37 -1.90 -11.70
CA ARG A 302 -0.94 -1.27 -11.90
C ARG A 302 -1.88 -1.73 -10.79
N LYS A 303 -1.88 -0.99 -9.69
CA LYS A 303 -2.74 -1.20 -8.52
C LYS A 303 -3.50 0.11 -8.24
N PRO A 304 -4.65 0.12 -7.55
CA PRO A 304 -5.36 -1.06 -7.03
C PRO A 304 -5.91 -1.92 -8.17
N ASN A 305 -6.29 -3.17 -7.89
CA ASN A 305 -6.91 -4.04 -8.89
C ASN A 305 -8.39 -3.69 -9.07
N VAL A 306 -9.08 -3.59 -7.95
CA VAL A 306 -10.52 -3.36 -7.85
C VAL A 306 -10.81 -2.46 -6.66
N LEU A 307 -12.01 -1.87 -6.63
CA LEU A 307 -12.54 -1.19 -5.46
C LEU A 307 -13.66 -1.99 -4.81
N ALA A 308 -13.84 -1.81 -3.51
CA ALA A 308 -14.97 -2.38 -2.78
C ALA A 308 -15.57 -1.39 -1.77
N PRO A 309 -16.82 -1.61 -1.31
CA PRO A 309 -17.47 -0.72 -0.38
C PRO A 309 -16.74 -0.59 0.96
N ASN A 310 -16.73 0.63 1.50
CA ASN A 310 -16.32 0.94 2.86
C ASN A 310 -17.45 1.69 3.60
N GLY A 311 -17.29 1.97 4.89
CA GLY A 311 -18.34 2.57 5.71
C GLY A 311 -19.44 1.56 6.07
N VAL A 312 -19.10 0.28 6.05
CA VAL A 312 -20.06 -0.79 6.30
C VAL A 312 -20.32 -0.96 7.78
N ARG A 313 -21.51 -1.48 8.11
CA ARG A 313 -21.91 -1.66 9.50
C ARG A 313 -21.10 -2.78 10.14
N THR A 314 -20.70 -2.54 11.37
CA THR A 314 -20.12 -3.53 12.29
C THR A 314 -20.90 -3.47 13.61
N THR A 315 -20.74 -4.47 14.48
CA THR A 315 -21.40 -4.47 15.80
C THR A 315 -20.56 -3.82 16.89
N PHE A 316 -19.27 -3.59 16.61
CA PHE A 316 -18.29 -2.99 17.50
C PHE A 316 -17.20 -2.31 16.67
N LEU A 317 -16.41 -1.43 17.30
CA LEU A 317 -15.26 -0.71 16.71
C LEU A 317 -15.59 -0.01 15.39
N GLY A 318 -15.82 1.29 15.47
CA GLY A 318 -16.16 2.09 14.32
C GLY A 318 -16.57 3.49 14.73
N ARG A 319 -17.27 4.15 13.82
CA ARG A 319 -17.83 5.49 14.00
C ARG A 319 -19.13 5.60 13.20
N PRO A 320 -20.08 6.46 13.58
CA PRO A 320 -21.32 6.61 12.81
C PRO A 320 -21.05 7.25 11.44
N ALA A 321 -20.10 8.17 11.37
CA ALA A 321 -19.57 8.77 10.13
C ALA A 321 -18.06 9.02 10.24
N LEU A 322 -17.37 9.21 9.09
CA LEU A 322 -15.91 9.42 9.03
C LEU A 322 -15.41 10.53 9.98
N ASN A 323 -16.14 11.64 10.07
CA ASN A 323 -15.72 12.80 10.85
C ASN A 323 -16.23 12.80 12.29
N GLU A 324 -16.80 11.69 12.76
CA GLU A 324 -17.38 11.58 14.09
C GLU A 324 -16.52 10.78 15.07
N GLY A 325 -16.80 10.96 16.36
CA GLY A 325 -16.21 10.16 17.44
C GLY A 325 -16.51 8.65 17.29
N PRO A 326 -15.93 7.81 18.16
CA PRO A 326 -16.26 6.39 18.19
C PRO A 326 -17.77 6.17 18.30
N CYS A 327 -18.28 5.17 17.60
CA CYS A 327 -19.64 4.70 17.82
C CYS A 327 -19.78 4.12 19.22
N ASP A 328 -21.00 4.07 19.72
CA ASP A 328 -21.34 3.44 20.99
C ASP A 328 -22.70 2.77 20.83
N PRO A 329 -22.76 1.43 20.69
CA PRO A 329 -24.01 0.69 20.54
C PRO A 329 -25.02 0.91 21.69
N SER A 330 -24.56 1.39 22.85
CA SER A 330 -25.40 1.69 24.01
C SER A 330 -25.94 3.12 24.02
N ASP A 331 -25.39 4.02 23.21
CA ASP A 331 -25.79 5.41 23.07
C ASP A 331 -26.73 5.57 21.86
N PRO A 332 -28.02 5.90 22.05
CA PRO A 332 -28.97 6.10 20.94
C PRO A 332 -28.51 7.13 19.89
N ALA A 333 -27.67 8.09 20.27
CA ALA A 333 -27.13 9.09 19.35
C ALA A 333 -25.95 8.59 18.50
N ARG A 334 -25.29 7.49 18.91
CA ARG A 334 -24.09 6.94 18.23
C ARG A 334 -24.14 5.41 18.07
N ASN A 335 -25.34 4.83 18.08
CA ASN A 335 -25.55 3.38 18.10
C ASN A 335 -25.23 2.66 16.79
N ILE A 336 -24.96 3.38 15.71
CA ILE A 336 -24.54 2.80 14.43
C ILE A 336 -23.00 2.81 14.37
N CYS A 337 -22.41 1.62 14.43
CA CYS A 337 -20.99 1.43 14.16
C CYS A 337 -20.76 1.17 12.68
N ARG A 338 -19.93 2.01 12.04
CA ARG A 338 -19.40 1.76 10.70
C ARG A 338 -17.88 1.70 10.69
N PHE A 339 -17.35 0.80 9.87
CA PHE A 339 -15.92 0.65 9.62
C PHE A 339 -15.57 1.18 8.23
N PHE A 340 -14.59 2.07 8.16
CA PHE A 340 -14.25 2.86 6.97
C PHE A 340 -12.83 2.59 6.48
N GLY A 341 -12.55 3.05 5.27
CA GLY A 341 -11.24 2.95 4.62
C GLY A 341 -11.10 1.73 3.72
N THR A 342 -9.99 1.65 3.00
CA THR A 342 -9.57 0.43 2.28
C THR A 342 -9.47 -0.78 3.21
N SER A 343 -9.24 -0.53 4.50
CA SER A 343 -9.31 -1.49 5.60
C SER A 343 -10.66 -2.18 5.78
N ALA A 344 -11.76 -1.52 5.39
CA ALA A 344 -13.09 -2.14 5.33
C ALA A 344 -13.37 -2.72 3.94
N ALA A 345 -12.80 -2.17 2.88
CA ALA A 345 -12.98 -2.65 1.50
C ALA A 345 -12.29 -4.01 1.25
N ALA A 346 -11.03 -4.17 1.68
CA ALA A 346 -10.26 -5.41 1.50
C ALA A 346 -10.99 -6.68 2.04
N PRO A 347 -11.54 -6.71 3.26
CA PRO A 347 -12.27 -7.87 3.75
C PRO A 347 -13.60 -8.14 3.01
N HIS A 348 -14.20 -7.16 2.31
CA HIS A 348 -15.31 -7.46 1.40
C HIS A 348 -14.85 -8.30 0.23
N VAL A 349 -13.74 -7.93 -0.40
CA VAL A 349 -13.18 -8.70 -1.52
C VAL A 349 -12.77 -10.08 -1.05
N ALA A 350 -12.18 -10.22 0.15
CA ALA A 350 -11.89 -11.52 0.74
C ALA A 350 -13.15 -12.39 0.90
N ALA A 351 -14.28 -11.82 1.30
CA ALA A 351 -15.55 -12.53 1.40
C ALA A 351 -16.09 -12.96 0.02
N VAL A 352 -16.01 -12.08 -0.99
CA VAL A 352 -16.36 -12.42 -2.38
C VAL A 352 -15.48 -13.56 -2.90
N LEU A 353 -14.18 -13.54 -2.59
CA LEU A 353 -13.26 -14.63 -2.94
C LEU A 353 -13.63 -15.95 -2.24
N ALA A 354 -14.17 -15.93 -1.02
CA ALA A 354 -14.68 -17.16 -0.39
C ALA A 354 -15.85 -17.74 -1.19
N LEU A 355 -16.81 -16.90 -1.60
CA LEU A 355 -17.92 -17.35 -2.44
C LEU A 355 -17.44 -17.86 -3.81
N MET A 356 -16.46 -17.18 -4.42
CA MET A 356 -15.84 -17.63 -5.66
C MET A 356 -15.15 -18.99 -5.48
N LYS A 357 -14.39 -19.19 -4.39
CA LYS A 357 -13.70 -20.44 -4.10
C LYS A 357 -14.68 -21.57 -3.76
N GLN A 358 -15.80 -21.26 -3.10
CA GLN A 358 -16.89 -22.22 -2.90
C GLN A 358 -17.46 -22.70 -4.24
N ARG A 359 -17.76 -21.75 -5.14
CA ARG A 359 -18.25 -22.07 -6.48
C ARG A 359 -17.23 -22.86 -7.29
N ALA A 360 -15.95 -22.53 -7.15
CA ALA A 360 -14.85 -23.22 -7.82
C ALA A 360 -14.78 -24.68 -7.38
N ASN A 361 -14.85 -24.95 -6.08
CA ASN A 361 -14.88 -26.30 -5.53
C ASN A 361 -16.10 -27.09 -6.02
N GLN A 362 -17.29 -26.47 -6.07
CA GLN A 362 -18.50 -27.11 -6.60
C GLN A 362 -18.41 -27.43 -8.10
N ALA A 363 -17.61 -26.67 -8.85
CA ALA A 363 -17.42 -26.83 -10.28
C ALA A 363 -16.18 -27.66 -10.65
N ASP A 364 -15.42 -28.15 -9.66
CA ASP A 364 -14.10 -28.77 -9.85
C ASP A 364 -13.12 -27.89 -10.66
N VAL A 365 -13.09 -26.60 -10.31
CA VAL A 365 -12.26 -25.59 -10.96
C VAL A 365 -11.13 -25.15 -10.03
N HIS A 366 -9.90 -25.23 -10.50
CA HIS A 366 -8.78 -24.61 -9.79
C HIS A 366 -8.83 -23.08 -9.91
N LEU A 367 -9.06 -22.40 -8.79
CA LEU A 367 -9.07 -20.94 -8.66
C LEU A 367 -7.72 -20.46 -8.10
N SER A 368 -6.76 -20.17 -8.98
CA SER A 368 -5.48 -19.56 -8.61
C SER A 368 -5.60 -18.05 -8.36
N GLN A 369 -4.63 -17.44 -7.67
CA GLN A 369 -4.55 -15.99 -7.44
C GLN A 369 -4.79 -15.18 -8.72
N ARG A 370 -4.01 -15.45 -9.78
CA ARG A 370 -4.15 -14.76 -11.07
C ARG A 370 -5.51 -14.97 -11.74
N ARG A 371 -6.12 -16.15 -11.59
CA ARG A 371 -7.46 -16.40 -12.14
C ARG A 371 -8.51 -15.62 -11.36
N ALA A 372 -8.42 -15.59 -10.04
CA ALA A 372 -9.34 -14.85 -9.18
C ALA A 372 -9.27 -13.34 -9.45
N GLU A 373 -8.06 -12.77 -9.52
CA GLU A 373 -7.80 -11.37 -9.89
C GLU A 373 -8.45 -11.02 -11.23
N ARG A 374 -8.19 -11.80 -12.29
CA ARG A 374 -8.79 -11.56 -13.61
C ARG A 374 -10.31 -11.69 -13.63
N ILE A 375 -10.89 -12.61 -12.86
CA ILE A 375 -12.35 -12.72 -12.76
C ILE A 375 -12.90 -11.43 -12.14
N LEU A 376 -12.37 -11.02 -10.99
CA LEU A 376 -12.79 -9.81 -10.29
C LEU A 376 -12.69 -8.57 -11.18
N GLU A 377 -11.56 -8.39 -11.88
CA GLU A 377 -11.35 -7.25 -12.77
C GLU A 377 -12.31 -7.25 -13.96
N ARG A 378 -12.55 -8.40 -14.59
CA ARG A 378 -13.43 -8.49 -15.77
C ARG A 378 -14.91 -8.44 -15.43
N SER A 379 -15.28 -8.76 -14.19
CA SER A 379 -16.66 -8.65 -13.71
C SER A 379 -16.95 -7.30 -13.07
N ALA A 380 -15.95 -6.49 -12.76
CA ALA A 380 -16.14 -5.25 -12.03
C ALA A 380 -17.06 -4.27 -12.79
N ALA A 381 -17.92 -3.61 -12.02
CA ALA A 381 -18.76 -2.54 -12.50
C ALA A 381 -17.92 -1.27 -12.72
N PRO A 382 -18.00 -0.62 -13.89
CA PRO A 382 -17.33 0.64 -14.13
C PRO A 382 -17.76 1.72 -13.15
N ILE A 383 -16.82 2.55 -12.74
CA ILE A 383 -17.08 3.74 -11.91
C ILE A 383 -16.37 4.95 -12.52
N VAL A 384 -16.70 6.15 -12.04
CA VAL A 384 -15.98 7.37 -12.42
C VAL A 384 -14.56 7.32 -11.85
N GLY A 385 -13.58 7.54 -12.71
CA GLY A 385 -12.16 7.52 -12.37
C GLY A 385 -11.30 7.16 -13.58
N ASP A 386 -9.99 7.31 -13.42
CA ASP A 386 -9.00 6.84 -14.36
C ASP A 386 -8.46 5.45 -13.97
N ALA A 387 -7.62 4.85 -14.82
CA ALA A 387 -7.03 3.55 -14.56
C ALA A 387 -6.11 3.52 -13.33
N GLU A 388 -5.64 4.67 -12.86
CA GLU A 388 -4.75 4.80 -11.71
C GLU A 388 -5.52 4.81 -10.38
N THR A 389 -6.76 5.30 -10.41
CA THR A 389 -7.66 5.40 -9.25
C THR A 389 -8.59 4.21 -9.10
N SER A 390 -9.23 3.75 -10.18
CA SER A 390 -10.26 2.71 -10.13
C SER A 390 -9.87 1.41 -10.82
N ASN A 391 -8.91 1.46 -11.74
CA ASN A 391 -8.48 0.35 -12.59
C ASN A 391 -9.68 -0.40 -13.21
N ALA A 392 -10.06 -1.56 -12.67
CA ALA A 392 -11.22 -2.31 -13.15
C ALA A 392 -12.58 -1.79 -12.65
N GLY A 393 -12.62 -1.05 -11.55
CA GLY A 393 -13.83 -0.50 -10.95
C GLY A 393 -14.32 -1.27 -9.72
N LEU A 394 -15.62 -1.17 -9.43
CA LEU A 394 -16.25 -1.73 -8.23
C LEU A 394 -16.50 -3.23 -8.39
N VAL A 395 -16.10 -4.04 -7.41
CA VAL A 395 -16.37 -5.49 -7.41
C VAL A 395 -17.87 -5.79 -7.55
N ASP A 396 -18.21 -6.57 -8.58
CA ASP A 396 -19.52 -7.23 -8.72
C ASP A 396 -19.41 -8.67 -8.26
N ALA A 397 -19.91 -8.95 -7.05
CA ALA A 397 -19.80 -10.26 -6.44
C ALA A 397 -20.60 -11.35 -7.19
N LEU A 398 -21.79 -11.01 -7.70
CA LEU A 398 -22.66 -11.99 -8.35
C LEU A 398 -22.06 -12.41 -9.69
N GLU A 399 -21.60 -11.43 -10.47
CA GLU A 399 -20.96 -11.69 -11.76
C GLU A 399 -19.62 -12.42 -11.58
N ALA A 400 -18.81 -12.03 -10.59
CA ALA A 400 -17.56 -12.71 -10.27
C ALA A 400 -17.77 -14.19 -9.94
N VAL A 401 -18.71 -14.50 -9.04
CA VAL A 401 -19.03 -15.90 -8.65
C VAL A 401 -19.57 -16.68 -9.84
N THR A 402 -20.44 -16.09 -10.66
CA THR A 402 -21.02 -16.74 -11.84
C THR A 402 -19.94 -17.13 -12.85
N ARG A 403 -18.96 -16.24 -13.08
CA ARG A 403 -17.86 -16.45 -14.03
C ARG A 403 -16.87 -17.54 -13.63
N VAL A 404 -16.80 -17.92 -12.36
CA VAL A 404 -15.89 -18.99 -11.89
C VAL A 404 -16.06 -20.28 -12.70
N ALA A 405 -17.31 -20.64 -13.01
CA ALA A 405 -17.67 -21.87 -13.72
C ALA A 405 -17.91 -21.68 -15.24
N GLY A 406 -17.62 -20.50 -15.80
CA GLY A 406 -17.74 -20.26 -17.24
C GLY A 406 -16.67 -21.01 -18.05
N PRO A 407 -16.91 -21.28 -19.36
CA PRO A 407 -15.93 -21.91 -20.23
C PRO A 407 -14.60 -21.15 -20.19
N GLY A 408 -13.52 -21.91 -20.01
CA GLY A 408 -12.24 -21.44 -19.49
C GLY A 408 -11.77 -20.13 -20.11
N MET A 409 -11.54 -19.13 -19.26
CA MET A 409 -10.52 -18.14 -19.59
C MET A 409 -9.23 -18.93 -19.83
N GLU A 410 -8.83 -19.05 -21.10
CA GLU A 410 -7.55 -19.63 -21.46
C GLU A 410 -6.46 -18.99 -20.57
N PRO A 411 -5.54 -19.79 -20.03
CA PRO A 411 -4.34 -19.21 -19.45
C PRO A 411 -3.62 -18.47 -20.59
N GLU A 412 -3.54 -17.13 -20.49
CA GLU A 412 -2.50 -16.42 -21.23
C GLU A 412 -1.16 -17.09 -20.91
N PRO A 413 -0.25 -17.23 -21.90
CA PRO A 413 1.07 -17.75 -21.64
C PRO A 413 1.69 -16.96 -20.49
N ILE A 414 2.25 -17.68 -19.51
CA ILE A 414 3.04 -17.09 -18.44
C ILE A 414 4.09 -16.21 -19.11
N ASN A 415 3.97 -14.89 -18.97
CA ASN A 415 5.01 -14.00 -19.42
C ASN A 415 6.16 -14.14 -18.42
N LEU A 416 7.09 -15.04 -18.72
CA LEU A 416 8.28 -15.35 -17.93
C LEU A 416 9.17 -14.12 -17.65
N ALA A 417 8.87 -12.97 -18.27
CA ALA A 417 9.48 -11.69 -17.93
C ALA A 417 9.16 -11.22 -16.50
N GLU A 418 8.02 -11.61 -15.92
CA GLU A 418 7.71 -11.34 -14.49
C GLU A 418 8.33 -12.37 -13.52
N GLU A 419 8.88 -13.48 -14.03
CA GLU A 419 9.49 -14.56 -13.22
C GLU A 419 11.02 -14.50 -13.15
N GLN A 420 11.70 -13.52 -13.76
CA GLN A 420 13.17 -13.43 -13.74
C GLN A 420 13.73 -12.87 -12.41
N GLY A 421 13.57 -13.68 -11.37
CA GLY A 421 14.46 -13.74 -10.22
C GLY A 421 14.92 -15.18 -10.05
N THR A 422 15.85 -15.64 -10.88
CA THR A 422 16.46 -16.98 -10.74
C THR A 422 17.02 -17.18 -9.33
N PRO A 423 16.56 -18.18 -8.55
CA PRO A 423 17.31 -18.66 -7.41
C PRO A 423 18.47 -19.52 -7.92
N ALA A 424 19.66 -19.33 -7.34
CA ALA A 424 20.74 -20.30 -7.48
C ALA A 424 20.25 -21.70 -7.02
N PRO A 425 20.61 -22.79 -7.71
CA PRO A 425 20.11 -24.12 -7.37
C PRO A 425 20.63 -24.54 -5.99
N LEU A 426 19.71 -24.80 -5.06
CA LEU A 426 19.99 -25.57 -3.86
C LEU A 426 20.48 -26.95 -4.29
N LYS A 427 21.68 -27.32 -3.82
CA LYS A 427 22.24 -28.67 -3.99
C LYS A 427 21.25 -29.67 -3.39
N LYS A 428 20.81 -30.63 -4.21
CA LYS A 428 20.10 -31.83 -3.77
C LYS A 428 21.03 -32.66 -2.91
N ASP A 429 20.82 -32.65 -1.60
CA ASP A 429 21.18 -33.78 -0.77
C ASP A 429 19.98 -34.73 -0.67
N LYS A 430 20.29 -36.02 -0.80
CA LYS A 430 19.39 -37.15 -0.99
C LYS A 430 18.38 -37.26 0.16
N VAL A 431 17.10 -37.41 -0.19
CA VAL A 431 16.13 -38.13 0.64
C VAL A 431 15.32 -39.05 -0.27
N ASP A 432 15.28 -40.32 0.13
CA ASP A 432 14.80 -41.46 -0.62
C ASP A 432 13.31 -41.37 -0.99
N ALA A 433 13.01 -41.75 -2.22
CA ALA A 433 11.66 -41.93 -2.72
C ALA A 433 11.13 -43.31 -2.31
N VAL A 434 10.17 -43.36 -1.39
CA VAL A 434 9.28 -44.52 -1.23
C VAL A 434 7.85 -44.03 -0.93
N GLY A 435 6.98 -44.22 -1.94
CA GLY A 435 5.60 -44.65 -1.80
C GLY A 435 4.58 -43.74 -1.12
N CYS A 436 3.75 -43.07 -1.92
CA CYS A 436 2.34 -42.86 -1.58
C CYS A 436 1.47 -42.92 -2.85
N LEU A 437 0.85 -44.08 -3.06
CA LEU A 437 -0.32 -44.25 -3.93
C LEU A 437 -1.48 -43.48 -3.30
N ALA A 438 -1.95 -42.41 -3.95
CA ALA A 438 -3.15 -41.71 -3.51
C ALA A 438 -4.39 -42.48 -3.98
N ALA A 439 -5.09 -43.09 -3.02
CA ALA A 439 -6.44 -43.58 -3.19
C ALA A 439 -7.41 -42.38 -3.29
N SER A 440 -8.25 -42.37 -4.32
CA SER A 440 -9.37 -41.44 -4.46
C SER A 440 -10.39 -41.67 -3.33
N GLN A 441 -10.59 -40.68 -2.47
CA GLN A 441 -11.76 -40.60 -1.59
C GLN A 441 -12.68 -39.47 -2.04
N PRO A 442 -14.01 -39.62 -1.91
CA PRO A 442 -14.98 -38.63 -2.36
C PRO A 442 -14.91 -37.36 -1.49
N HIS A 443 -14.86 -36.20 -2.17
CA HIS A 443 -14.87 -34.88 -1.56
C HIS A 443 -16.09 -34.67 -0.64
N GLN A 444 -15.86 -34.57 0.66
CA GLN A 444 -16.72 -33.74 1.51
C GLN A 444 -16.34 -32.27 1.30
N PRO A 445 -17.29 -31.32 1.31
CA PRO A 445 -16.96 -29.91 1.21
C PRO A 445 -16.19 -29.49 2.47
N SER A 446 -14.87 -29.36 2.36
CA SER A 446 -14.05 -28.72 3.38
C SER A 446 -14.46 -27.26 3.48
N ALA A 447 -14.75 -26.78 4.70
CA ALA A 447 -15.06 -25.38 4.94
C ALA A 447 -13.88 -24.49 4.47
N ILE A 448 -14.21 -23.36 3.85
CA ILE A 448 -13.20 -22.40 3.35
C ILE A 448 -12.65 -21.62 4.53
N ARG A 449 -11.32 -21.52 4.63
CA ARG A 449 -10.66 -20.82 5.74
C ARG A 449 -10.20 -19.43 5.33
N ILE A 450 -10.67 -18.39 6.01
CA ILE A 450 -10.22 -17.01 5.83
C ILE A 450 -9.40 -16.59 7.05
N ALA A 451 -8.22 -16.03 6.82
CA ALA A 451 -7.42 -15.42 7.86
C ALA A 451 -7.29 -13.90 7.70
N CYS A 452 -7.41 -13.16 8.80
CA CYS A 452 -7.14 -11.72 8.86
C CYS A 452 -5.86 -11.42 9.66
N ALA A 453 -5.11 -10.39 9.25
CA ALA A 453 -4.02 -9.84 10.05
C ALA A 453 -4.21 -8.35 10.36
N ARG A 454 -4.20 -7.95 11.65
CA ARG A 454 -4.37 -6.57 12.13
C ARG A 454 -3.82 -6.39 13.57
N ARG A 455 -3.77 -5.17 14.10
CA ARG A 455 -3.61 -4.88 15.54
C ARG A 455 -4.85 -5.39 16.33
N PRO A 456 -4.69 -6.01 17.52
CA PRO A 456 -5.80 -6.48 18.37
C PRO A 456 -6.84 -5.40 18.71
#